data_AF-V9G8E8-F1
#
_entry.id   AF-V9G8E8-F1
#
_cell.length_a   1.000
_cell.length_b   1.000
_cell.length_c   1.000
_cell.angle_alpha   90.00
_cell.angle_beta   90.00
_cell.angle_gamma   90.00
#
_symmetry.space_group_name_H-M   'P 1'
#
loop_
_entity.id
_entity.type
_entity.pdbx_description
1 polymer ?
#
loop_
_entity_poly.entity_id
_entity_poly.type
_entity_poly.pdbx_seq_one_letter_code
_entity_poly.pdbx_strand_id
1 'polypeptide(L)'
;MAKPFKAEYHDAAGYLDIEYDRRLGYFSMTTDHLHDHYELYYLMSGERIYFINDRSYRVRAGDLVFVDRNAVHKTLDSGRPDHDRMVFYMGTQLLRELAVPPALESELMRPFRWELPILRLPSSESETVARIMEQLIEEMMNPQEGSELLLRHRTFELLLHAKRHHHKGWYAQRIRSRSFTRRRRRSYGI
;
A
#
# COMPACT_ATOMS: atom_id res chain seq x y z
N MET A 1 14.79 16.09 -16.19
CA MET A 1 14.78 15.01 -15.19
C MET A 1 13.74 15.36 -14.13
N ALA A 2 12.93 14.41 -13.68
CA ALA A 2 12.07 14.63 -12.52
C ALA A 2 12.98 14.93 -11.30
N LYS A 3 12.54 15.80 -10.39
CA LYS A 3 13.26 16.10 -9.14
C LYS A 3 12.74 15.20 -8.02
N PRO A 4 13.56 14.83 -7.03
CA PRO A 4 13.06 14.26 -5.78
C PRO A 4 12.02 15.20 -5.19
N PHE A 5 10.98 14.64 -4.59
CA PHE A 5 9.91 15.41 -3.99
C PHE A 5 9.33 14.64 -2.81
N LYS A 6 9.13 15.34 -1.69
CA LYS A 6 8.53 14.78 -0.49
C LYS A 6 7.41 15.69 -0.02
N ALA A 7 6.27 15.10 0.35
CA ALA A 7 5.19 15.77 1.05
C ALA A 7 4.79 14.93 2.25
N GLU A 8 4.51 15.58 3.37
CA GLU A 8 4.15 14.93 4.63
C GLU A 8 2.91 15.62 5.19
N TYR A 9 2.03 14.83 5.77
CA TYR A 9 0.91 15.30 6.56
C TYR A 9 0.96 14.60 7.92
N HIS A 10 0.76 15.40 8.96
CA HIS A 10 0.68 14.95 10.34
C HIS A 10 -0.66 15.35 10.93
N ASP A 11 -1.43 14.35 11.35
CA ASP A 11 -2.72 14.56 11.99
C ASP A 11 -2.55 15.18 13.37
N ALA A 12 -3.36 16.20 13.69
CA ALA A 12 -3.26 16.92 14.96
C ALA A 12 -3.56 16.01 16.17
N ALA A 13 -4.42 15.02 15.98
CA ALA A 13 -4.73 14.01 17.00
C ALA A 13 -3.72 12.85 17.04
N GLY A 14 -2.79 12.78 16.08
CA GLY A 14 -1.76 11.75 16.00
C GLY A 14 -2.28 10.37 15.56
N TYR A 15 -3.42 10.30 14.88
CA TYR A 15 -4.00 9.01 14.45
C TYR A 15 -3.76 8.69 12.98
N LEU A 16 -3.24 9.63 12.19
CA LEU A 16 -2.92 9.44 10.79
C LEU A 16 -1.73 10.31 10.37
N ASP A 17 -0.62 9.68 9.98
CA ASP A 17 0.42 10.37 9.23
C ASP A 17 0.46 9.85 7.81
N ILE A 18 0.73 10.73 6.84
CA ILE A 18 0.83 10.36 5.43
C ILE A 18 2.15 10.90 4.87
N GLU A 19 2.95 10.02 4.28
CA GLU A 19 4.18 10.36 3.55
C GLU A 19 3.97 10.07 2.06
N TYR A 20 4.16 11.08 1.21
CA TYR A 20 4.41 10.89 -0.22
C TYR A 20 5.88 11.16 -0.51
N ASP A 21 6.53 10.24 -1.23
CA ASP A 21 7.95 10.34 -1.54
C ASP A 21 8.24 9.87 -2.97
N ARG A 22 8.80 10.78 -3.78
CA ARG A 22 9.42 10.52 -5.07
C ARG A 22 10.93 10.41 -4.87
N ARG A 23 11.43 9.18 -4.97
CA ARG A 23 12.85 8.86 -4.81
C ARG A 23 13.50 8.63 -6.16
N LEU A 24 14.70 9.18 -6.31
CA LEU A 24 15.57 8.92 -7.45
C LEU A 24 16.74 8.02 -7.04
N GLY A 25 17.13 7.12 -7.92
CA GLY A 25 18.19 6.14 -7.71
C GLY A 25 17.73 4.89 -6.98
N TYR A 26 18.71 4.09 -6.55
CA TYR A 26 18.50 2.87 -5.79
C TYR A 26 18.28 3.19 -4.32
N PHE A 27 17.37 2.48 -3.69
CA PHE A 27 17.07 2.67 -2.26
C PHE A 27 16.86 1.32 -1.59
N SER A 28 17.41 1.14 -0.40
CA SER A 28 17.05 0.04 0.50
C SER A 28 17.04 0.58 1.92
N MET A 29 16.08 0.13 2.70
CA MET A 29 16.13 0.35 4.14
C MET A 29 17.26 -0.47 4.72
N THR A 30 18.07 0.16 5.57
CA THR A 30 19.23 -0.45 6.22
C THR A 30 18.86 -1.15 7.52
N THR A 31 17.67 -0.84 8.07
CA THR A 31 17.17 -1.37 9.34
C THR A 31 15.78 -1.96 9.17
N ASP A 32 15.50 -3.00 9.97
CA ASP A 32 14.15 -3.53 10.10
C ASP A 32 13.27 -2.55 10.90
N HIS A 33 12.02 -2.37 10.49
CA HIS A 33 11.03 -1.54 11.17
C HIS A 33 10.08 -2.39 12.00
N LEU A 34 9.72 -1.88 13.17
CA LEU A 34 8.73 -2.43 14.09
C LEU A 34 8.02 -1.26 14.78
N HIS A 35 6.70 -1.17 14.63
CA HIS A 35 5.90 -0.10 15.24
C HIS A 35 4.49 -0.58 15.61
N ASP A 36 3.84 0.14 16.52
CA ASP A 36 2.52 -0.21 17.08
C ASP A 36 1.34 0.41 16.32
N HIS A 37 1.59 1.08 15.20
CA HIS A 37 0.57 1.54 14.24
C HIS A 37 0.51 0.63 13.00
N TYR A 38 -0.57 0.74 12.23
CA TYR A 38 -0.70 0.03 10.95
C TYR A 38 -0.01 0.83 9.84
N GLU A 39 0.60 0.15 8.87
CA GLU A 39 1.14 0.79 7.67
C GLU A 39 0.38 0.32 6.43
N LEU A 40 -0.26 1.26 5.74
CA LEU A 40 -0.77 1.07 4.38
C LEU A 40 0.22 1.71 3.41
N TYR A 41 0.74 0.92 2.48
CA TYR A 41 1.68 1.37 1.48
C TYR A 41 1.06 1.26 0.08
N TYR A 42 1.31 2.25 -0.76
CA TYR A 42 0.95 2.22 -2.18
C TYR A 42 2.16 2.58 -3.05
N LEU A 43 2.48 1.71 -4.02
CA LEU A 43 3.51 2.01 -5.02
C LEU A 43 2.87 2.72 -6.21
N MET A 44 3.16 4.00 -6.41
CA MET A 44 2.65 4.76 -7.56
C MET A 44 3.46 4.46 -8.82
N SER A 45 4.79 4.38 -8.70
CA SER A 45 5.69 4.11 -9.82
C SER A 45 6.89 3.26 -9.38
N GLY A 46 7.53 2.59 -10.34
CA GLY A 46 8.71 1.76 -10.07
C GLY A 46 8.37 0.35 -9.59
N GLU A 47 9.33 -0.25 -8.88
CA GLU A 47 9.23 -1.62 -8.35
C GLU A 47 10.07 -1.75 -7.08
N ARG A 48 9.58 -2.54 -6.11
CA ARG A 48 10.24 -2.75 -4.81
C ARG A 48 10.15 -4.22 -4.38
N ILE A 49 11.01 -4.61 -3.45
CA ILE A 49 10.85 -5.84 -2.68
C ILE A 49 10.46 -5.46 -1.25
N TYR A 50 9.31 -5.95 -0.77
CA TYR A 50 8.92 -5.82 0.63
C TYR A 50 9.28 -7.11 1.35
N PHE A 51 10.11 -7.03 2.38
CA PHE A 51 10.32 -8.13 3.32
C PHE A 51 9.40 -7.89 4.52
N ILE A 52 8.47 -8.81 4.79
CA ILE A 52 7.53 -8.73 5.91
C ILE A 52 7.59 -10.06 6.66
N ASN A 53 7.89 -10.00 7.95
CA ASN A 53 8.20 -11.13 8.83
C ASN A 53 9.32 -12.01 8.27
N ASP A 54 8.97 -13.10 7.58
CA ASP A 54 9.89 -14.11 7.05
C ASP A 54 9.80 -14.26 5.52
N ARG A 55 9.02 -13.40 4.84
CA ARG A 55 8.72 -13.52 3.41
C ARG A 55 9.05 -12.25 2.63
N SER A 56 9.53 -12.44 1.41
CA SER A 56 9.77 -11.36 0.44
C SER A 56 8.69 -11.32 -0.62
N TYR A 57 8.18 -10.13 -0.91
CA TYR A 57 7.13 -9.89 -1.87
C TYR A 57 7.56 -8.84 -2.90
N ARG A 58 7.33 -9.12 -4.19
CA ARG A 58 7.61 -8.17 -5.27
C ARG A 58 6.42 -7.24 -5.48
N VAL A 59 6.63 -5.96 -5.18
CA VAL A 59 5.65 -4.88 -5.26
C VAL A 59 5.89 -4.09 -6.55
N ARG A 60 4.82 -3.83 -7.31
CA ARG A 60 4.84 -3.08 -8.57
C ARG A 60 3.88 -1.90 -8.50
N ALA A 61 4.07 -0.92 -9.39
CA ALA A 61 3.15 0.21 -9.53
C ALA A 61 1.69 -0.26 -9.54
N GLY A 62 0.86 0.39 -8.74
CA GLY A 62 -0.55 0.07 -8.51
C GLY A 62 -0.83 -0.92 -7.36
N ASP A 63 0.20 -1.55 -6.77
CA ASP A 63 0.01 -2.48 -5.65
C ASP A 63 -0.19 -1.73 -4.32
N LEU A 64 -1.15 -2.20 -3.53
CA LEU A 64 -1.30 -1.86 -2.12
C LEU A 64 -0.63 -2.94 -1.26
N VAL A 65 0.08 -2.53 -0.22
CA VAL A 65 0.67 -3.42 0.79
C VAL A 65 0.13 -3.04 2.16
N PHE A 66 -0.36 -4.03 2.91
CA PHE A 66 -0.90 -3.86 4.24
C PHE A 66 0.02 -4.52 5.27
N VAL A 67 0.53 -3.74 6.22
CA VAL A 67 1.44 -4.21 7.26
C VAL A 67 0.78 -4.05 8.63
N ASP A 68 0.62 -5.17 9.35
CA ASP A 68 0.04 -5.18 10.69
C ASP A 68 0.95 -4.48 11.71
N ARG A 69 0.36 -4.09 12.83
CA ARG A 69 1.09 -3.63 14.01
C ARG A 69 2.07 -4.70 14.47
N ASN A 70 3.25 -4.27 14.86
CA ASN A 70 4.33 -5.12 15.36
C ASN A 70 4.80 -6.18 14.34
N ALA A 71 4.47 -6.03 13.05
CA ALA A 71 5.07 -6.84 12.00
C ALA A 71 6.46 -6.27 11.66
N VAL A 72 7.49 -7.12 11.74
CA VAL A 72 8.84 -6.73 11.32
C VAL A 72 8.84 -6.61 9.81
N HIS A 73 9.27 -5.46 9.28
CA HIS A 73 9.30 -5.28 7.83
C HIS A 73 10.40 -4.33 7.37
N LYS A 74 10.78 -4.44 6.10
CA LYS A 74 11.65 -3.48 5.41
C LYS A 74 11.43 -3.49 3.91
N THR A 75 11.79 -2.38 3.27
CA THR A 75 11.80 -2.27 1.81
C THR A 75 13.22 -2.40 1.27
N LEU A 76 13.37 -3.26 0.28
CA LEU A 76 14.61 -3.54 -0.43
C LEU A 76 14.48 -3.11 -1.88
N ASP A 77 15.62 -2.79 -2.48
CA ASP A 77 15.74 -2.55 -3.89
C ASP A 77 15.39 -3.79 -4.73
N SER A 78 14.73 -3.61 -5.88
CA SER A 78 14.39 -4.72 -6.79
C SER A 78 15.37 -4.88 -7.96
N GLY A 79 16.47 -4.13 -7.95
CA GLY A 79 17.37 -3.92 -9.09
C GLY A 79 16.85 -2.85 -10.05
N ARG A 80 15.81 -2.10 -9.70
CA ARG A 80 15.25 -1.00 -10.49
C ARG A 80 15.38 0.31 -9.72
N PRO A 81 16.00 1.35 -10.31
CA PRO A 81 16.06 2.66 -9.70
C PRO A 81 14.69 3.34 -9.80
N ASP A 82 14.55 4.41 -9.02
CA ASP A 82 13.43 5.35 -9.03
C ASP A 82 12.10 4.73 -8.60
N HIS A 83 11.41 5.38 -7.67
CA HIS A 83 10.05 5.01 -7.31
C HIS A 83 9.31 6.16 -6.64
N ASP A 84 8.00 6.18 -6.86
CA ASP A 84 7.05 7.06 -6.19
C ASP A 84 6.17 6.20 -5.29
N ARG A 85 6.02 6.59 -4.04
CA ARG A 85 5.23 5.85 -3.05
C ARG A 85 4.42 6.78 -2.18
N MET A 86 3.33 6.26 -1.63
CA MET A 86 2.60 6.85 -0.52
C MET A 86 2.51 5.85 0.62
N VAL A 87 2.72 6.31 1.84
CA VAL A 87 2.67 5.51 3.07
C VAL A 87 1.74 6.19 4.05
N PHE A 88 0.82 5.44 4.64
CA PHE A 88 -0.11 5.89 5.66
C PHE A 88 0.22 5.14 6.95
N TYR A 89 0.53 5.89 8.00
CA TYR A 89 0.74 5.38 9.34
C TYR A 89 -0.52 5.64 10.14
N MET A 90 -1.24 4.57 10.50
CA MET A 90 -2.57 4.68 11.09
C MET A 90 -2.59 4.19 12.53
N GLY A 91 -2.97 5.10 13.43
CA GLY A 91 -3.28 4.80 14.82
C GLY A 91 -4.56 3.97 14.96
N THR A 92 -4.67 3.24 16.06
CA THR A 92 -5.79 2.30 16.29
C THR A 92 -7.14 2.98 16.54
N GLN A 93 -7.12 4.28 16.82
CA GLN A 93 -8.27 5.11 17.16
C GLN A 93 -8.84 5.84 15.94
N LEU A 94 -8.11 5.90 14.82
CA LEU A 94 -8.51 6.67 13.63
C LEU A 94 -9.94 6.39 13.18
N LEU A 95 -10.32 5.12 13.06
CA LEU A 95 -11.66 4.74 12.60
C LEU A 95 -12.75 5.06 13.63
N ARG A 96 -12.42 5.09 14.92
CA ARG A 96 -13.38 5.46 15.98
C ARG A 96 -13.65 6.95 16.00
N GLU A 97 -12.63 7.78 15.75
CA GLU A 97 -12.78 9.23 15.57
C GLU A 97 -13.66 9.56 14.35
N LEU A 98 -13.64 8.73 13.31
CA LEU A 98 -14.55 8.81 12.17
C LEU A 98 -15.94 8.22 12.44
N ALA A 99 -16.25 7.88 13.69
CA ALA A 99 -17.50 7.27 14.12
C ALA A 99 -17.87 5.98 13.34
N VAL A 100 -16.88 5.22 12.88
CA VAL A 100 -17.10 3.95 12.18
C VAL A 100 -17.64 2.92 13.19
N PRO A 101 -18.76 2.22 12.88
CA PRO A 101 -19.29 1.21 13.79
C PRO A 101 -18.28 0.08 14.06
N PRO A 102 -18.18 -0.46 15.29
CA PRO A 102 -17.17 -1.47 15.64
C PRO A 102 -17.17 -2.72 14.74
N ALA A 103 -18.35 -3.14 14.27
CA ALA A 103 -18.47 -4.26 13.33
C ALA A 103 -17.79 -3.96 11.99
N LEU A 104 -17.92 -2.71 11.49
CA LEU A 104 -17.28 -2.28 10.25
C LEU A 104 -15.79 -1.97 10.46
N GLU A 105 -15.40 -1.40 11.60
CA GLU A 105 -14.00 -1.21 12.00
C GLU A 105 -13.24 -2.53 11.90
N SER A 106 -13.75 -3.60 12.52
CA SER A 106 -13.17 -4.94 12.44
C SER A 106 -12.97 -5.43 11.00
N GLU A 107 -13.97 -5.24 10.13
CA GLU A 107 -13.89 -5.63 8.72
C GLU A 107 -12.89 -4.80 7.92
N LEU A 108 -12.75 -3.51 8.21
CA LEU A 108 -11.81 -2.61 7.53
C LEU A 108 -10.36 -2.84 7.97
N MET A 109 -10.14 -3.41 9.15
CA MET A 109 -8.81 -3.78 9.64
C MET A 109 -8.36 -5.17 9.20
N ARG A 110 -9.26 -5.99 8.63
CA ARG A 110 -8.90 -7.32 8.09
C ARG A 110 -7.76 -7.33 7.05
N PRO A 111 -7.64 -6.34 6.13
CA PRO A 111 -6.56 -6.31 5.14
C PRO A 111 -5.16 -6.46 5.72
N PHE A 112 -4.90 -5.87 6.89
CA PHE A 112 -3.62 -5.94 7.60
C PHE A 112 -3.28 -7.33 8.13
N ARG A 113 -4.26 -8.24 8.17
CA ARG A 113 -4.11 -9.62 8.68
C ARG A 113 -4.25 -10.67 7.58
N TRP A 114 -4.31 -10.29 6.31
CA TRP A 114 -4.34 -11.25 5.22
C TRP A 114 -3.02 -12.00 5.12
N GLU A 115 -3.09 -13.28 4.76
CA GLU A 115 -1.89 -14.11 4.55
C GLU A 115 -0.99 -13.55 3.43
N LEU A 116 -1.63 -12.97 2.41
CA LEU A 116 -0.95 -12.20 1.37
C LEU A 116 -1.17 -10.71 1.64
N PRO A 117 -0.15 -9.97 2.08
CA PRO A 117 -0.28 -8.56 2.43
C PRO A 117 -0.38 -7.65 1.19
N ILE A 118 -0.33 -8.20 -0.03
CA ILE A 118 -0.40 -7.45 -1.28
C ILE A 118 -1.77 -7.59 -1.92
N LEU A 119 -2.43 -6.45 -2.12
CA LEU A 119 -3.62 -6.35 -2.96
C LEU A 119 -3.26 -5.73 -4.32
N ARG A 120 -3.48 -6.49 -5.39
CA ARG A 120 -3.37 -6.01 -6.76
C ARG A 120 -4.74 -5.96 -7.41
N LEU A 121 -5.21 -4.76 -7.71
CA LEU A 121 -6.53 -4.53 -8.27
C LEU A 121 -6.53 -4.64 -9.81
N PRO A 122 -7.67 -5.03 -10.43
CA PRO A 122 -7.84 -4.92 -11.88
C PRO A 122 -7.94 -3.44 -12.31
N SER A 123 -7.75 -3.16 -13.60
CA SER A 123 -7.52 -1.81 -14.13
C SER A 123 -8.53 -0.75 -13.64
N SER A 124 -9.83 -1.01 -13.71
CA SER A 124 -10.84 -0.01 -13.31
C SER A 124 -10.78 0.36 -11.82
N GLU A 125 -10.53 -0.61 -10.95
CA GLU A 125 -10.42 -0.38 -9.50
C GLU A 125 -9.05 0.23 -9.16
N SER A 126 -8.01 -0.15 -9.91
CA SER A 126 -6.67 0.43 -9.79
C SER A 126 -6.67 1.91 -10.19
N GLU A 127 -7.42 2.31 -11.22
CA GLU A 127 -7.59 3.71 -11.63
C GLU A 127 -8.31 4.52 -10.54
N THR A 128 -9.30 3.92 -9.88
CA THR A 128 -9.99 4.58 -8.76
C THR A 128 -9.04 4.82 -7.58
N VAL A 129 -8.25 3.82 -7.20
CA VAL A 129 -7.22 3.99 -6.15
C VAL A 129 -6.18 5.03 -6.55
N ALA A 130 -5.69 5.00 -7.79
CA ALA A 130 -4.71 5.98 -8.27
C ALA A 130 -5.22 7.42 -8.17
N ARG A 131 -6.48 7.66 -8.57
CA ARG A 131 -7.13 8.97 -8.44
C ARG A 131 -7.28 9.41 -6.98
N ILE A 132 -7.60 8.51 -6.06
CA ILE A 132 -7.65 8.84 -4.62
C ILE A 132 -6.26 9.26 -4.13
N MET A 133 -5.20 8.56 -4.55
CA MET A 133 -3.82 8.90 -4.18
C MET A 133 -3.40 10.27 -4.72
N GLU A 134 -3.76 10.60 -5.97
CA GLU A 134 -3.52 11.91 -6.55
C GLU A 134 -4.23 13.02 -5.77
N GLN A 135 -5.49 12.81 -5.39
CA GLN A 135 -6.26 13.75 -4.57
C GLN A 135 -5.65 13.95 -3.19
N LEU A 136 -5.15 12.88 -2.56
CA LEU A 136 -4.44 12.98 -1.27
C LEU A 136 -3.16 13.82 -1.40
N ILE A 137 -2.37 13.63 -2.46
CA ILE A 137 -1.17 14.44 -2.70
C ILE A 137 -1.55 15.91 -2.89
N GLU A 138 -2.56 16.19 -3.71
CA GLU A 138 -3.02 17.55 -3.97
C GLU A 138 -3.45 18.25 -2.67
N GLU A 139 -4.21 17.55 -1.83
CA GLU A 139 -4.69 18.05 -0.54
C GLU A 139 -3.52 18.29 0.44
N MET A 140 -2.54 17.39 0.48
CA MET A 140 -1.33 17.56 1.30
C MET A 140 -0.47 18.75 0.83
N MET A 141 -0.45 19.03 -0.47
CA MET A 141 0.34 20.13 -1.04
C MET A 141 -0.37 21.49 -0.93
N ASN A 142 -1.70 21.50 -0.91
CA ASN A 142 -2.50 22.72 -0.91
C ASN A 142 -3.60 22.66 0.16
N PRO A 143 -3.23 22.59 1.46
CA PRO A 143 -4.20 22.43 2.53
C PRO A 143 -5.15 23.63 2.61
N GLN A 144 -6.43 23.33 2.81
CA GLN A 144 -7.54 24.25 3.01
C GLN A 144 -8.27 23.93 4.32
N GLU A 145 -9.26 24.76 4.67
CA GLU A 145 -10.15 24.44 5.77
C GLU A 145 -10.83 23.09 5.53
N GLY A 146 -10.69 22.16 6.49
CA GLY A 146 -11.25 20.81 6.40
C GLY A 146 -10.32 19.75 5.79
N SER A 147 -9.10 20.07 5.38
CA SER A 147 -8.15 19.09 4.81
C SER A 147 -7.94 17.86 5.69
N GLU A 148 -7.78 18.03 7.00
CA GLU A 148 -7.64 16.92 7.94
C GLU A 148 -8.80 15.91 7.79
N LEU A 149 -10.04 16.41 7.78
CA LEU A 149 -11.20 15.55 7.64
C LEU A 149 -11.22 14.84 6.29
N LEU A 150 -10.85 15.54 5.22
CA LEU A 150 -10.81 14.99 3.86
C LEU A 150 -9.74 13.90 3.72
N LEU A 151 -8.53 14.13 4.24
CA LEU A 151 -7.43 13.15 4.26
C LEU A 151 -7.82 11.88 5.04
N ARG A 152 -8.45 12.03 6.21
CA ARG A 152 -8.98 10.91 6.99
C ARG A 152 -10.07 10.14 6.23
N HIS A 153 -11.00 10.83 5.56
CA HIS A 153 -12.06 10.20 4.79
C HIS A 153 -11.55 9.48 3.54
N ARG A 154 -10.57 10.04 2.83
CA ARG A 154 -9.93 9.37 1.69
C ARG A 154 -9.15 8.13 2.12
N THR A 155 -8.49 8.18 3.27
CA THR A 155 -7.85 6.99 3.88
C THR A 155 -8.88 5.91 4.19
N PHE A 156 -10.02 6.28 4.78
CA PHE A 156 -11.14 5.36 5.00
C PHE A 156 -11.70 4.78 3.70
N GLU A 157 -11.86 5.60 2.66
CA GLU A 157 -12.31 5.18 1.33
C GLU A 157 -11.36 4.13 0.72
N LEU A 158 -10.04 4.31 0.86
CA LEU A 158 -9.05 3.32 0.42
C LEU A 158 -9.22 1.96 1.12
N LEU A 159 -9.40 1.95 2.45
CA LEU A 159 -9.64 0.72 3.21
C LEU A 159 -10.93 0.03 2.76
N LEU A 160 -11.98 0.81 2.52
CA LEU A 160 -13.26 0.30 2.06
C LEU A 160 -13.16 -0.29 0.65
N HIS A 161 -12.45 0.36 -0.27
CA HIS A 161 -12.16 -0.17 -1.60
C HIS A 161 -11.36 -1.47 -1.52
N ALA A 162 -10.29 -1.49 -0.73
CA ALA A 162 -9.47 -2.69 -0.55
C ALA A 162 -10.32 -3.88 -0.08
N LYS A 163 -11.15 -3.66 0.95
CA LYS A 163 -12.05 -4.68 1.49
C LYS A 163 -13.08 -5.16 0.46
N ARG A 164 -13.73 -4.24 -0.27
CA ARG A 164 -14.77 -4.59 -1.28
C ARG A 164 -14.20 -5.39 -2.44
N HIS A 165 -12.98 -5.10 -2.86
CA HIS A 165 -12.38 -5.66 -4.07
C HIS A 165 -11.31 -6.74 -3.82
N HIS A 166 -11.11 -7.14 -2.56
CA HIS A 166 -10.18 -8.21 -2.18
C HIS A 166 -10.33 -9.48 -3.04
N HIS A 167 -11.56 -9.95 -3.25
CA HIS A 167 -11.84 -11.13 -4.07
C HIS A 167 -11.38 -10.95 -5.52
N LYS A 168 -11.57 -9.77 -6.11
CA LYS A 168 -11.13 -9.46 -7.48
C LYS A 168 -9.61 -9.51 -7.60
N GLY A 169 -8.91 -8.98 -6.60
CA GLY A 169 -7.44 -9.04 -6.54
C GLY A 169 -6.90 -10.46 -6.40
N TRP A 170 -7.53 -11.27 -5.54
CA TRP A 170 -7.18 -12.68 -5.38
C TRP A 170 -7.31 -13.49 -6.68
N TYR A 171 -8.41 -13.29 -7.43
CA TYR A 171 -8.59 -13.94 -8.74
C TYR A 171 -7.56 -13.48 -9.77
N ALA A 172 -7.28 -12.17 -9.86
CA ALA A 172 -6.31 -11.62 -10.79
C ALA A 172 -4.89 -12.17 -10.55
N GLN A 173 -4.51 -12.37 -9.29
CA GLN A 173 -3.21 -12.94 -8.94
C GLN A 173 -3.11 -14.45 -9.26
N ARG A 174 -4.18 -15.23 -9.08
CA ARG A 174 -4.22 -16.68 -9.41
C ARG A 174 -4.20 -17.00 -10.90
N ILE A 175 -4.84 -16.18 -11.74
CA ILE A 175 -4.83 -16.40 -13.20
C ILE A 175 -3.41 -16.18 -13.75
N ARG A 176 -2.67 -15.21 -13.19
CA ARG A 176 -1.30 -14.88 -13.60
C ARG A 176 -0.26 -15.88 -13.09
N SER A 177 -0.48 -16.56 -11.96
CA SER A 177 0.42 -17.62 -11.49
C SER A 177 0.24 -18.94 -12.26
N ARG A 178 -0.96 -19.23 -12.78
CA ARG A 178 -1.23 -20.44 -13.61
C ARG A 178 -0.67 -20.36 -15.03
N SER A 179 -0.42 -19.16 -15.56
CA SER A 179 0.14 -18.97 -16.90
C SER A 179 1.65 -19.26 -16.98
N PHE A 180 2.32 -19.51 -15.84
CA PHE A 180 3.75 -19.83 -15.79
C PHE A 180 4.06 -21.34 -15.78
N THR A 181 3.07 -22.21 -15.57
CA THR A 181 3.26 -23.68 -15.45
C THR A 181 3.08 -24.47 -16.76
N ARG A 182 3.11 -23.83 -17.93
CA ARG A 182 3.01 -24.54 -19.22
C ARG A 182 4.12 -24.17 -20.19
N ARG A 183 5.38 -24.37 -19.81
CA ARG A 183 6.48 -24.54 -20.78
C ARG A 183 7.56 -25.50 -20.23
N ARG A 184 7.80 -26.55 -21.03
CA ARG A 184 8.89 -27.55 -21.02
C ARG A 184 8.73 -28.78 -20.11
N ARG A 185 8.08 -29.80 -20.67
CA ARG A 185 8.74 -31.11 -20.84
C ARG A 185 8.77 -31.45 -22.33
N ARG A 186 9.92 -31.20 -22.96
CA ARG A 186 10.37 -31.91 -24.16
C ARG A 186 11.60 -32.71 -23.76
N SER A 187 11.42 -34.03 -23.76
CA SER A 187 12.34 -35.08 -24.20
C SER A 187 13.84 -34.95 -23.91
N TYR A 188 14.37 -35.92 -23.16
CA TYR A 188 15.55 -36.68 -23.58
C TYR A 188 15.19 -38.16 -23.55
N GLY A 189 15.34 -38.82 -24.70
CA GLY A 189 15.40 -40.27 -24.79
C GLY A 189 16.84 -40.75 -24.69
N ILE A 190 17.01 -41.92 -24.11
CA ILE A 190 17.86 -43.02 -24.58
C ILE A 190 17.01 -44.28 -24.38
#